data_AF-A0A942AVR7-F1
#
_entry.id   AF-A0A942AVR7-F1
#
_cell.length_a   1.000
_cell.length_b   1.000
_cell.length_c   1.000
_cell.angle_alpha   90.00
_cell.angle_beta   90.00
_cell.angle_gamma   90.00
#
_symmetry.space_group_name_H-M   'P 1'
#
loop_
_entity.id
_entity.type
_entity.pdbx_description
1 polymer ?
#
loop_
_entity_poly.entity_id
_entity_poly.type
_entity_poly.pdbx_seq_one_letter_code
_entity_poly.pdbx_strand_id
1 'polypeptide(L)'
;MAVSHVLVSALGRRRGDSSVHAALRRCRNCRGAFPMVEINLPATILKDHAIAERVREQRMAVEVGTGADVAVALAAGIHPSRMTVHADGLDDAELSRVVQLGVGRMVLSSARQADLVAAAGLGRRQSVLLRLTGWASADVAELMGVLRVNLAGLHGDLGPDDPAGDSRAAAIAHLVAEMALIGRRHGMVLGRLGLGIPSANWAEDLAVLVGGVDGSADDACASLRFPRPLVALSAGTGSAIAG
;
A
#
# COMPACT_ATOMS: atom_id res chain seq x y z
N MET A 1 5.51 5.62 50.48
CA MET A 1 4.63 6.15 49.42
C MET A 1 5.17 5.68 48.09
N ALA A 2 4.67 4.56 47.58
CA ALA A 2 5.01 4.05 46.25
C ALA A 2 3.86 3.17 45.77
N VAL A 3 3.09 3.72 44.84
CA VAL A 3 2.00 3.08 44.11
C VAL A 3 2.61 2.54 42.82
N SER A 4 2.53 1.23 42.59
CA SER A 4 2.46 0.56 41.27
C SER A 4 3.01 -0.86 41.37
N HIS A 5 2.20 -1.78 41.86
CA HIS A 5 2.45 -3.21 41.69
C HIS A 5 1.16 -4.03 41.65
N VAL A 6 0.07 -3.49 41.10
CA VAL A 6 -1.16 -4.26 40.85
C VAL A 6 -1.87 -3.70 39.62
N LEU A 7 -1.40 -4.08 38.42
CA LEU A 7 -2.20 -4.05 37.18
C LEU A 7 -1.57 -4.92 36.08
N VAL A 8 -1.11 -6.13 36.44
CA VAL A 8 -0.61 -7.16 35.50
C VAL A 8 -1.51 -8.41 35.50
N SER A 9 -2.66 -8.39 36.18
CA SER A 9 -3.51 -9.59 36.33
C SER A 9 -5.00 -9.27 36.23
N ALA A 10 -5.49 -8.97 35.02
CA ALA A 10 -6.92 -9.00 34.70
C ALA A 10 -7.23 -8.87 33.19
N LEU A 11 -6.58 -9.65 32.32
CA LEU A 11 -7.10 -9.92 30.98
C LEU A 11 -7.07 -11.41 30.73
N GLY A 12 -8.12 -12.07 31.21
CA GLY A 12 -8.37 -13.48 30.98
C GLY A 12 -8.32 -13.79 29.47
N ARG A 13 -7.51 -14.79 29.13
CA ARG A 13 -7.50 -15.43 27.81
C ARG A 13 -8.91 -15.94 27.52
N ARG A 14 -9.72 -15.16 26.79
CA ARG A 14 -10.89 -15.69 26.10
C ARG A 14 -10.37 -16.47 24.89
N ARG A 15 -10.46 -17.79 24.96
CA ARG A 15 -10.35 -18.69 23.82
C ARG A 15 -11.44 -18.28 22.80
N GLY A 16 -11.04 -17.72 21.65
CA GLY A 16 -11.94 -17.45 20.53
C GLY A 16 -11.75 -16.13 19.75
N ASP A 17 -10.92 -15.19 20.20
CA ASP A 17 -10.67 -13.94 19.44
C ASP A 17 -9.62 -14.22 18.35
N SER A 18 -10.05 -14.45 17.12
CA SER A 18 -9.14 -14.82 16.01
C SER A 18 -8.07 -13.74 15.80
N SER A 19 -6.83 -14.14 15.52
CA SER A 19 -5.68 -13.24 15.32
C SER A 19 -5.98 -12.04 14.40
N VAL A 20 -6.91 -12.22 13.46
CA VAL A 20 -7.33 -11.21 12.49
C VAL A 20 -8.27 -10.14 13.08
N HIS A 21 -9.15 -10.45 14.03
CA HIS A 21 -9.96 -9.41 14.70
C HIS A 21 -9.07 -8.45 15.50
N ALA A 22 -8.02 -8.99 16.14
CA ALA A 22 -6.98 -8.19 16.77
C ALA A 22 -6.20 -7.35 15.73
N ALA A 23 -5.91 -7.91 14.56
CA ALA A 23 -5.28 -7.19 13.44
C ALA A 23 -6.11 -5.98 12.96
N LEU A 24 -7.41 -6.16 12.72
CA LEU A 24 -8.29 -5.06 12.29
C LEU A 24 -8.38 -3.95 13.35
N ARG A 25 -8.41 -4.33 14.64
CA ARG A 25 -8.35 -3.36 15.75
C ARG A 25 -7.06 -2.56 15.72
N ARG A 26 -5.91 -3.21 15.52
CA ARG A 26 -4.61 -2.55 15.40
C ARG A 26 -4.58 -1.60 14.20
N CYS A 27 -5.13 -2.00 13.05
CA CYS A 27 -5.23 -1.14 11.88
C CYS A 27 -6.03 0.14 12.16
N ARG A 28 -7.20 0.00 12.83
CA ARG A 28 -8.02 1.15 13.22
C ARG A 28 -7.27 2.10 14.15
N ASN A 29 -6.55 1.55 15.13
CA ASN A 29 -5.75 2.36 16.06
C ASN A 29 -4.63 3.10 15.33
N CYS A 30 -3.92 2.42 14.42
CA CYS A 30 -2.87 3.03 13.61
C CYS A 30 -3.43 4.16 12.74
N ARG A 31 -4.59 3.97 12.11
CA ARG A 31 -5.25 5.01 11.31
C ARG A 31 -5.59 6.27 12.12
N GLY A 32 -5.89 6.12 13.42
CA GLY A 32 -6.14 7.26 14.30
C GLY A 32 -4.85 7.97 14.74
N ALA A 33 -3.80 7.20 15.03
CA ALA A 33 -2.51 7.74 15.49
C ALA A 33 -1.65 8.32 14.36
N PHE A 34 -1.75 7.75 13.15
CA PHE A 34 -0.91 8.07 11.99
C PHE A 34 -1.80 8.38 10.77
N PRO A 35 -2.38 9.58 10.69
CA PRO A 35 -3.35 9.93 9.63
C PRO A 35 -2.74 9.95 8.22
N MET A 36 -1.41 10.07 8.12
CA MET A 36 -0.66 10.02 6.86
C MET A 36 -0.29 8.61 6.42
N VAL A 37 -0.64 7.58 7.20
CA VAL A 37 -0.40 6.17 6.87
C VAL A 37 -1.73 5.43 6.67
N GLU A 38 -1.95 4.93 5.47
CA GLU A 38 -3.05 4.06 5.09
C GLU A 38 -2.55 2.61 5.07
N ILE A 39 -3.33 1.68 5.62
CA ILE A 39 -3.03 0.24 5.57
C ILE A 39 -3.96 -0.41 4.57
N ASN A 40 -3.39 -1.02 3.53
CA ASN A 40 -4.09 -1.83 2.55
C ASN A 40 -4.09 -3.28 3.01
N LEU A 41 -5.28 -3.83 3.24
CA LEU A 41 -5.45 -5.21 3.69
C LEU A 41 -5.39 -6.18 2.50
N PRO A 42 -4.73 -7.33 2.61
CA PRO A 42 -4.70 -8.32 1.53
C PRO A 42 -6.11 -8.86 1.25
N ALA A 43 -6.54 -8.89 -0.02
CA ALA A 43 -7.86 -9.38 -0.40
C ALA A 43 -8.16 -10.80 0.13
N THR A 44 -7.13 -11.63 0.30
CA THR A 44 -7.26 -13.02 0.77
C THR A 44 -7.90 -13.17 2.14
N ILE A 45 -7.81 -12.16 3.04
CA ILE A 45 -8.46 -12.22 4.36
C ILE A 45 -9.96 -12.02 4.29
N LEU A 46 -10.48 -11.51 3.17
CA LEU A 46 -11.91 -11.25 2.97
C LEU A 46 -12.71 -12.53 2.69
N LYS A 47 -12.05 -13.68 2.61
CA LYS A 47 -12.72 -14.99 2.55
C LYS A 47 -13.50 -15.31 3.84
N ASP A 48 -13.15 -14.66 4.95
CA ASP A 48 -13.93 -14.70 6.18
C ASP A 48 -14.96 -13.57 6.17
N HIS A 49 -16.24 -13.95 6.27
CA HIS A 49 -17.36 -13.02 6.19
C HIS A 49 -17.35 -11.95 7.31
N ALA A 50 -16.97 -12.32 8.54
CA ALA A 50 -16.95 -11.37 9.65
C ALA A 50 -15.86 -10.31 9.45
N ILE A 51 -14.72 -10.72 8.88
CA ILE A 51 -13.65 -9.81 8.47
C ILE A 51 -14.11 -8.92 7.32
N ALA A 52 -14.70 -9.49 6.27
CA ALA A 52 -15.21 -8.74 5.12
C ALA A 52 -16.21 -7.66 5.52
N GLU A 53 -17.17 -8.00 6.38
CA GLU A 53 -18.16 -7.06 6.91
C GLU A 53 -17.47 -5.89 7.62
N ARG A 54 -16.51 -6.19 8.50
CA ARG A 54 -15.78 -5.16 9.25
C ARG A 54 -14.95 -4.24 8.35
N VAL A 55 -14.24 -4.82 7.38
CA VAL A 55 -13.43 -4.07 6.39
C VAL A 55 -14.33 -3.10 5.62
N ARG A 56 -15.53 -3.55 5.22
CA ARG A 56 -16.53 -2.74 4.52
C ARG A 56 -17.08 -1.61 5.39
N GLU A 57 -17.50 -1.90 6.62
CA GLU A 57 -18.01 -0.90 7.57
C GLU A 57 -16.99 0.22 7.83
N GLN A 58 -15.72 -0.15 8.02
CA GLN A 58 -14.64 0.79 8.33
C GLN A 58 -14.05 1.45 7.08
N ARG A 59 -14.54 1.08 5.89
CA ARG A 59 -14.09 1.57 4.58
C ARG A 59 -12.58 1.45 4.42
N MET A 60 -12.01 0.33 4.87
CA MET A 60 -10.58 0.07 4.79
C MET A 60 -10.15 -0.15 3.33
N ALA A 61 -8.91 0.23 3.03
CA ALA A 61 -8.32 -0.02 1.72
C ALA A 61 -7.91 -1.49 1.61
N VAL A 62 -7.97 -2.03 0.39
CA VAL A 62 -7.68 -3.43 0.10
C VAL A 62 -6.62 -3.50 -1.00
N GLU A 63 -5.65 -4.36 -0.82
CA GLU A 63 -4.64 -4.70 -1.80
C GLU A 63 -5.04 -5.98 -2.55
N VAL A 64 -4.84 -5.97 -3.86
CA VAL A 64 -5.23 -7.03 -4.77
C VAL A 64 -4.03 -7.34 -5.67
N GLY A 65 -3.61 -8.61 -5.74
CA GLY A 65 -2.47 -9.02 -6.57
C GLY A 65 -2.85 -9.81 -7.81
N THR A 66 -4.00 -10.46 -7.81
CA THR A 66 -4.42 -11.42 -8.86
C THR A 66 -5.89 -11.26 -9.25
N GLY A 67 -6.31 -11.86 -10.37
CA GLY A 67 -7.73 -11.91 -10.74
C GLY A 67 -8.61 -12.60 -9.69
N ALA A 68 -8.06 -13.61 -9.00
CA ALA A 68 -8.73 -14.27 -7.88
C ALA A 68 -8.96 -13.31 -6.69
N ASP A 69 -7.97 -12.46 -6.39
CA ASP A 69 -8.11 -11.43 -5.35
C ASP A 69 -9.19 -10.39 -5.72
N VAL A 70 -9.27 -10.00 -7.00
CA VAL A 70 -10.33 -9.10 -7.49
C VAL A 70 -11.70 -9.73 -7.23
N ALA A 71 -11.87 -11.00 -7.60
CA ALA A 71 -13.13 -11.72 -7.40
C ALA A 71 -13.51 -11.81 -5.92
N VAL A 72 -12.54 -12.13 -5.05
CA VAL A 72 -12.74 -12.18 -3.60
C VAL A 72 -13.17 -10.81 -3.05
N ALA A 73 -12.48 -9.73 -3.44
CA ALA A 73 -12.79 -8.40 -2.95
C ALA A 73 -14.17 -7.91 -3.42
N LEU A 74 -14.55 -8.18 -4.67
CA LEU A 74 -15.89 -7.86 -5.19
C LEU A 74 -16.98 -8.69 -4.49
N ALA A 75 -16.77 -9.98 -4.28
CA ALA A 75 -17.72 -10.86 -3.58
C ALA A 75 -17.92 -10.42 -2.11
N ALA A 76 -16.88 -9.90 -1.47
CA ALA A 76 -16.95 -9.28 -0.14
C ALA A 76 -17.67 -7.91 -0.12
N GLY A 77 -18.06 -7.38 -1.28
CA GLY A 77 -18.71 -6.08 -1.41
C GLY A 77 -17.77 -4.89 -1.19
N ILE A 78 -16.48 -5.06 -1.43
CA ILE A 78 -15.51 -3.96 -1.40
C ILE A 78 -15.69 -3.14 -2.69
N HIS A 79 -15.88 -1.83 -2.52
CA HIS A 79 -16.03 -0.93 -3.67
C HIS A 79 -14.68 -0.83 -4.44
N PRO A 80 -14.66 -0.93 -5.78
CA PRO A 80 -13.41 -0.90 -6.57
C PRO A 80 -12.51 0.30 -6.26
N SER A 81 -13.08 1.48 -5.98
CA SER A 81 -12.31 2.68 -5.61
C SER A 81 -11.50 2.55 -4.31
N ARG A 82 -11.71 1.51 -3.52
CA ARG A 82 -10.93 1.17 -2.30
C ARG A 82 -9.81 0.16 -2.57
N MET A 83 -9.73 -0.37 -3.78
CA MET A 83 -8.72 -1.35 -4.17
C MET A 83 -7.46 -0.65 -4.69
N THR A 84 -6.30 -1.12 -4.23
CA THR A 84 -4.99 -0.90 -4.86
C THR A 84 -4.60 -2.21 -5.53
N VAL A 85 -4.54 -2.21 -6.85
CA VAL A 85 -4.30 -3.42 -7.65
C VAL A 85 -2.84 -3.45 -8.11
N HIS A 86 -2.13 -4.53 -7.85
CA HIS A 86 -0.80 -4.78 -8.36
C HIS A 86 -0.92 -5.50 -9.70
N ALA A 87 -0.41 -4.89 -10.78
CA ALA A 87 -0.59 -5.39 -12.14
C ALA A 87 0.26 -6.65 -12.44
N ASP A 88 1.27 -6.93 -11.62
CA ASP A 88 2.25 -8.00 -11.85
C ASP A 88 1.63 -9.40 -11.86
N GLY A 89 0.51 -9.60 -11.15
CA GLY A 89 -0.22 -10.87 -11.13
C GLY A 89 -1.47 -10.90 -12.00
N LEU A 90 -1.62 -9.97 -12.95
CA LEU A 90 -2.74 -9.89 -13.88
C LEU A 90 -2.29 -10.06 -15.33
N ASP A 91 -3.10 -10.79 -16.12
CA ASP A 91 -2.94 -10.78 -17.57
C ASP A 91 -3.52 -9.50 -18.22
N ASP A 92 -3.29 -9.29 -19.52
CA ASP A 92 -3.73 -8.08 -20.24
C ASP A 92 -5.26 -7.88 -20.20
N ALA A 93 -6.03 -8.97 -20.24
CA ALA A 93 -7.48 -8.93 -20.25
C ALA A 93 -8.02 -8.61 -18.85
N GLU A 94 -7.44 -9.21 -17.82
CA GLU A 94 -7.70 -8.91 -16.41
C GLU A 94 -7.34 -7.47 -16.08
N LEU A 95 -6.18 -6.98 -16.55
CA LEU A 95 -5.73 -5.61 -16.37
C LEU A 95 -6.72 -4.62 -16.97
N SER A 96 -7.17 -4.87 -18.20
CA SER A 96 -8.18 -4.03 -18.86
C SER A 96 -9.51 -4.04 -18.10
N ARG A 97 -9.91 -5.20 -17.59
CA ARG A 97 -11.14 -5.36 -16.82
C ARG A 97 -11.09 -4.62 -15.49
N VAL A 98 -9.98 -4.67 -14.74
CA VAL A 98 -9.87 -3.94 -13.46
C VAL A 98 -9.91 -2.43 -13.66
N VAL A 99 -9.35 -1.91 -14.76
CA VAL A 99 -9.48 -0.49 -15.11
C VAL A 99 -10.93 -0.12 -15.37
N GLN A 100 -11.66 -0.94 -16.15
CA GLN A 100 -13.08 -0.72 -16.45
C GLN A 100 -13.98 -0.82 -15.20
N LEU A 101 -13.61 -1.67 -14.23
CA LEU A 101 -14.27 -1.73 -12.92
C LEU A 101 -14.08 -0.44 -12.10
N GLY A 102 -13.14 0.42 -12.48
CA GLY A 102 -12.90 1.70 -11.82
C GLY A 102 -12.16 1.57 -10.51
N VAL A 103 -11.16 0.69 -10.46
CA VAL A 103 -10.30 0.52 -9.29
C VAL A 103 -9.64 1.82 -8.85
N GLY A 104 -9.41 1.97 -7.56
CA GLY A 104 -8.91 3.21 -6.99
C GLY A 104 -7.52 3.56 -7.49
N ARG A 105 -6.60 2.60 -7.39
CA ARG A 105 -5.17 2.76 -7.71
C ARG A 105 -4.62 1.49 -8.34
N MET A 106 -3.61 1.64 -9.19
CA MET A 106 -2.87 0.53 -9.76
C MET A 106 -1.38 0.70 -9.56
N VAL A 107 -0.67 -0.37 -9.22
CA VAL A 107 0.79 -0.42 -9.15
C VAL A 107 1.29 -1.11 -10.40
N LEU A 108 2.13 -0.40 -11.17
CA LEU A 108 2.64 -0.86 -12.46
C LEU A 108 4.16 -1.04 -12.39
N SER A 109 4.66 -2.04 -13.11
CA SER A 109 6.08 -2.39 -13.20
C SER A 109 6.60 -2.46 -14.64
N SER A 110 5.80 -2.09 -15.66
CA SER A 110 6.29 -1.98 -17.05
C SER A 110 5.50 -0.97 -17.89
N ALA A 111 6.17 -0.40 -18.91
CA ALA A 111 5.56 0.57 -19.82
C ALA A 111 4.35 -0.03 -20.57
N ARG A 112 4.46 -1.31 -20.96
CA ARG A 112 3.37 -2.08 -21.55
C ARG A 112 2.10 -2.09 -20.69
N GLN A 113 2.23 -2.32 -19.38
CA GLN A 113 1.08 -2.27 -18.47
C GLN A 113 0.45 -0.88 -18.44
N ALA A 114 1.27 0.17 -18.49
CA ALA A 114 0.79 1.54 -18.48
C ALA A 114 0.04 1.91 -19.78
N ASP A 115 0.49 1.41 -20.94
CA ASP A 115 -0.21 1.56 -22.22
C ASP A 115 -1.57 0.86 -22.21
N LEU A 116 -1.61 -0.38 -21.70
CA LEU A 116 -2.86 -1.14 -21.56
C LEU A 116 -3.86 -0.42 -20.64
N VAL A 117 -3.38 0.08 -19.49
CA VAL A 117 -4.20 0.84 -18.55
C VAL A 117 -4.70 2.16 -19.18
N ALA A 118 -3.85 2.85 -19.94
CA ALA A 118 -4.22 4.06 -20.65
C ALA A 118 -5.29 3.80 -21.72
N ALA A 119 -5.18 2.69 -22.46
CA ALA A 119 -6.13 2.30 -23.49
C ALA A 119 -7.49 1.86 -22.88
N ALA A 120 -7.46 1.14 -21.76
CA ALA A 120 -8.66 0.64 -21.08
C ALA A 120 -9.44 1.72 -20.31
N GLY A 121 -8.84 2.90 -20.08
CA GLY A 121 -9.39 3.95 -19.20
C GLY A 121 -10.73 4.56 -19.62
N LEU A 122 -11.25 4.30 -20.83
CA LEU A 122 -12.56 4.80 -21.34
C LEU A 122 -12.85 6.27 -20.99
N GLY A 123 -11.87 7.16 -21.18
CA GLY A 123 -11.98 8.59 -20.89
C GLY A 123 -11.65 9.01 -19.45
N ARG A 124 -11.39 8.06 -18.54
CA ARG A 124 -10.86 8.30 -17.20
C ARG A 124 -9.35 8.10 -17.17
N ARG A 125 -8.64 9.00 -16.48
CA ARG A 125 -7.23 8.80 -16.16
C ARG A 125 -7.12 7.92 -14.92
N GLN A 126 -6.72 6.66 -15.09
CA GLN A 126 -6.49 5.76 -13.96
C GLN A 126 -5.35 6.30 -13.08
N SER A 127 -5.53 6.27 -11.75
CA SER A 127 -4.48 6.63 -10.80
C SER A 127 -3.47 5.49 -10.70
N VAL A 128 -2.19 5.78 -10.91
CA VAL A 128 -1.13 4.76 -10.93
C VAL A 128 0.03 5.12 -10.00
N LEU A 129 0.67 4.08 -9.45
CA LEU A 129 1.96 4.15 -8.78
C LEU A 129 2.95 3.31 -9.61
N LEU A 130 4.21 3.75 -9.70
CA LEU A 130 5.25 2.99 -10.40
C LEU A 130 6.11 2.24 -9.40
N ARG A 131 6.33 0.94 -9.64
CA ARG A 131 7.18 0.09 -8.83
C ARG A 131 8.65 0.31 -9.20
N LEU A 132 9.49 0.71 -8.24
CA LEU A 132 10.90 1.05 -8.51
C LEU A 132 11.87 -0.15 -8.57
N THR A 133 11.42 -1.38 -8.36
CA THR A 133 12.29 -2.57 -8.45
C THR A 133 12.72 -2.94 -9.88
N GLY A 134 12.13 -2.31 -10.90
CA GLY A 134 12.46 -2.52 -12.31
C GLY A 134 12.42 -1.26 -13.17
N TRP A 135 12.37 -0.07 -12.56
CA TRP A 135 12.20 1.21 -13.25
C TRP A 135 13.31 2.16 -12.91
N ALA A 136 14.12 2.51 -13.92
CA ALA A 136 15.07 3.59 -13.80
C ALA A 136 14.35 4.94 -13.90
N SER A 137 14.93 5.97 -13.30
CA SER A 137 14.44 7.36 -13.38
C SER A 137 14.27 7.85 -14.85
N ALA A 138 15.02 7.26 -15.79
CA ALA A 138 14.88 7.51 -17.22
C ALA A 138 13.56 6.94 -17.80
N ASP A 139 13.14 5.76 -17.35
CA ASP A 139 11.92 5.07 -17.82
C ASP A 139 10.66 5.84 -17.39
N VAL A 140 10.72 6.49 -16.22
CA VAL A 140 9.64 7.39 -15.75
C VAL A 140 9.45 8.57 -16.70
N ALA A 141 10.53 9.14 -17.25
CA ALA A 141 10.44 10.29 -18.15
C ALA A 141 9.81 9.91 -19.50
N GLU A 142 10.17 8.74 -20.05
CA GLU A 142 9.56 8.20 -21.27
C GLU A 142 8.07 7.92 -21.04
N LEU A 143 7.74 7.30 -19.91
CA LEU A 143 6.37 7.02 -19.52
C LEU A 143 5.54 8.32 -19.38
N MET A 144 6.07 9.35 -18.73
CA MET A 144 5.38 10.63 -18.59
C MET A 144 5.06 11.31 -19.94
N GLY A 145 5.85 11.04 -20.99
CA GLY A 145 5.62 11.57 -22.34
C GLY A 145 4.47 10.91 -23.11
N VAL A 146 4.09 9.68 -22.75
CA VAL A 146 3.17 8.84 -23.51
C VAL A 146 1.79 8.71 -22.85
N LEU A 147 1.68 9.00 -21.55
CA LEU A 147 0.56 8.52 -20.76
C LEU A 147 -0.72 9.38 -20.72
N ARG A 148 -1.85 8.69 -20.91
CA ARG A 148 -3.20 9.10 -20.50
C ARG A 148 -3.56 8.67 -19.06
N VAL A 149 -2.61 8.20 -18.24
CA VAL A 149 -2.86 7.87 -16.83
C VAL A 149 -2.48 9.04 -15.90
N ASN A 150 -2.84 8.94 -14.63
CA ASN A 150 -2.52 9.91 -13.59
C ASN A 150 -1.45 9.31 -12.66
N LEU A 151 -0.19 9.73 -12.82
CA LEU A 151 0.90 9.30 -11.95
C LEU A 151 0.73 9.93 -10.56
N ALA A 152 0.37 9.12 -9.58
CA ALA A 152 0.09 9.57 -8.22
C ALA A 152 1.30 9.42 -7.27
N GLY A 153 2.23 8.53 -7.60
CA GLY A 153 3.23 8.10 -6.63
C GLY A 153 4.20 7.04 -7.14
N LEU A 154 5.07 6.62 -6.23
CA LEU A 154 5.95 5.47 -6.41
C LEU A 154 5.58 4.37 -5.41
N HIS A 155 5.94 3.14 -5.74
CA HIS A 155 5.81 1.97 -4.89
C HIS A 155 7.18 1.28 -4.77
N GLY A 156 7.53 0.86 -3.57
CA GLY A 156 8.71 0.02 -3.32
C GLY A 156 8.38 -1.08 -2.33
N ASP A 157 9.04 -2.22 -2.45
CA ASP A 157 8.95 -3.27 -1.44
C ASP A 157 10.02 -3.00 -0.38
N LEU A 158 9.61 -2.97 0.88
CA LEU A 158 10.54 -2.94 1.99
C LEU A 158 11.13 -4.34 2.12
N GLY A 159 12.46 -4.41 2.13
CA GLY A 159 13.19 -5.65 2.39
C GLY A 159 12.85 -6.25 3.76
N PRO A 160 13.41 -7.42 4.09
CA PRO A 160 13.19 -8.05 5.40
C PRO A 160 13.54 -7.07 6.53
N ASP A 161 12.86 -7.23 7.66
CA ASP A 161 13.06 -6.37 8.81
C ASP A 161 14.52 -6.45 9.30
N ASP A 162 15.24 -5.35 9.15
CA ASP A 162 16.50 -5.13 9.83
C ASP A 162 16.19 -4.68 11.27
N PRO A 163 16.70 -5.37 12.31
CA PRO A 163 16.49 -4.97 13.71
C PRO A 163 17.01 -3.56 14.02
N ALA A 164 17.94 -3.01 13.23
CA ALA A 164 18.38 -1.62 13.38
C ALA A 164 17.42 -0.60 12.74
N GLY A 165 16.55 -1.03 11.81
CA GLY A 165 15.63 -0.15 11.08
C GLY A 165 16.28 0.72 9.99
N ASP A 166 17.62 0.80 9.95
CA ASP A 166 18.39 1.64 9.03
C ASP A 166 18.12 1.31 7.56
N SER A 167 18.02 0.02 7.23
CA SER A 167 17.69 -0.44 5.87
C SER A 167 16.31 0.08 5.38
N ARG A 168 15.32 0.14 6.29
CA ARG A 168 13.97 0.62 5.96
C ARG A 168 13.95 2.14 5.77
N ALA A 169 14.60 2.88 6.67
CA ALA A 169 14.71 4.32 6.58
C ALA A 169 15.41 4.74 5.28
N ALA A 170 16.51 4.07 4.92
CA ALA A 170 17.24 4.31 3.68
C ALA A 170 16.38 4.03 2.44
N ALA A 171 15.61 2.92 2.43
CA ALA A 171 14.71 2.61 1.33
C ALA A 171 13.62 3.68 1.16
N ILE A 172 12.98 4.12 2.25
CA ILE A 172 11.98 5.19 2.22
C ILE A 172 12.60 6.51 1.73
N ALA A 173 13.77 6.88 2.25
CA ALA A 173 14.47 8.08 1.84
C ALA A 173 14.82 8.07 0.34
N HIS A 174 15.26 6.92 -0.19
CA HIS A 174 15.51 6.75 -1.61
C HIS A 174 14.25 6.95 -2.47
N LEU A 175 13.12 6.33 -2.08
CA LEU A 175 11.85 6.50 -2.79
C LEU A 175 11.39 7.98 -2.79
N VAL A 176 11.49 8.67 -1.65
CA VAL A 176 11.15 10.10 -1.54
C VAL A 176 12.10 10.97 -2.37
N ALA A 177 13.39 10.62 -2.43
CA ALA A 177 14.36 11.31 -3.28
C ALA A 177 14.00 11.19 -4.77
N GLU A 178 13.63 9.99 -5.22
CA GLU A 178 13.14 9.77 -6.60
C GLU A 178 11.85 10.56 -6.87
N MET A 179 10.89 10.55 -5.93
CA MET A 179 9.67 11.36 -6.07
C MET A 179 9.98 12.85 -6.21
N ALA A 180 10.93 13.37 -5.42
CA ALA A 180 11.37 14.75 -5.51
C ALA A 180 12.10 15.04 -6.82
N LEU A 181 12.91 14.11 -7.34
CA LEU A 181 13.59 14.24 -8.63
C LEU A 181 12.58 14.32 -9.78
N ILE A 182 11.63 13.38 -9.84
CA ILE A 182 10.56 13.33 -10.83
C ILE A 182 9.74 14.61 -10.76
N GLY A 183 9.37 15.03 -9.55
CA GLY A 183 8.59 16.25 -9.33
C GLY A 183 9.29 17.50 -9.85
N ARG A 184 10.59 17.65 -9.60
CA ARG A 184 11.40 18.77 -10.12
C ARG A 184 11.53 18.72 -11.65
N ARG A 185 11.77 17.55 -12.22
CA ARG A 185 12.00 17.38 -13.67
C ARG A 185 10.73 17.60 -14.49
N HIS A 186 9.57 17.23 -13.94
CA HIS A 186 8.30 17.22 -14.66
C HIS A 186 7.25 18.20 -14.13
N GLY A 187 7.58 19.04 -13.14
CA GLY A 187 6.70 20.08 -12.63
C GLY A 187 5.44 19.54 -11.93
N MET A 188 5.55 18.40 -11.23
CA MET A 188 4.44 17.75 -10.55
C MET A 188 4.77 17.41 -9.10
N VAL A 189 3.74 17.12 -8.31
CA VAL A 189 3.90 16.64 -6.92
C VAL A 189 3.28 15.26 -6.83
N LEU A 190 4.11 14.26 -6.52
CA LEU A 190 3.66 12.90 -6.27
C LEU A 190 3.14 12.81 -4.83
N GLY A 191 1.85 12.57 -4.67
CA GLY A 191 1.17 12.61 -3.36
C GLY A 191 1.05 11.27 -2.65
N ARG A 192 1.57 10.18 -3.24
CA ARG A 192 1.45 8.81 -2.72
C ARG A 192 2.79 8.10 -2.69
N LEU A 193 3.05 7.39 -1.59
CA LEU A 193 4.16 6.46 -1.47
C LEU A 193 3.59 5.09 -1.08
N GLY A 194 3.69 4.11 -1.95
CA GLY A 194 3.31 2.73 -1.64
C GLY A 194 4.51 1.95 -1.09
N LEU A 195 4.28 1.17 -0.04
CA LEU A 195 5.31 0.32 0.56
C LEU A 195 4.77 -1.09 0.75
N GLY A 196 5.34 -2.06 0.03
CA GLY A 196 5.12 -3.47 0.31
C GLY A 196 5.81 -3.85 1.62
N ILE A 197 5.11 -4.55 2.51
CA ILE A 197 5.71 -5.12 3.74
C ILE A 197 5.67 -6.64 3.67
N PRO A 198 6.66 -7.34 4.26
CA PRO A 198 6.65 -8.80 4.34
C PRO A 198 5.35 -9.33 4.95
N SER A 199 4.78 -10.37 4.33
CA SER A 199 3.43 -10.88 4.65
C SER A 199 3.35 -11.69 5.95
N ALA A 200 4.49 -12.14 6.49
CA ALA A 200 4.53 -12.91 7.73
C ALA A 200 4.17 -12.02 8.92
N ASN A 201 3.06 -12.34 9.60
CA ASN A 201 2.57 -11.62 10.78
C ASN A 201 2.43 -10.10 10.62
N TRP A 202 1.97 -9.63 9.44
CA TRP A 202 1.77 -8.20 9.13
C TRP A 202 1.00 -7.38 10.19
N ALA A 203 0.23 -8.06 11.04
CA ALA A 203 -0.55 -7.46 12.10
C ALA A 203 0.17 -7.35 13.44
N GLU A 204 1.20 -8.16 13.69
CA GLU A 204 2.01 -8.09 14.90
C GLU A 204 2.89 -6.84 14.84
N ASP A 205 2.99 -6.13 15.96
CA ASP A 205 3.75 -4.88 16.08
C ASP A 205 3.47 -3.81 15.02
N LEU A 206 2.28 -3.85 14.40
CA LEU A 206 1.85 -2.91 13.36
C LEU A 206 2.00 -1.44 13.79
N ALA A 207 1.79 -1.12 15.06
CA ALA A 207 2.00 0.24 15.57
C ALA A 207 3.48 0.67 15.56
N VAL A 208 4.40 -0.24 15.87
CA VAL A 208 5.85 0.00 15.82
C VAL A 208 6.28 0.18 14.37
N LEU A 209 5.84 -0.71 13.48
CA LEU A 209 6.12 -0.62 12.06
C LEU A 209 5.60 0.68 11.45
N VAL A 210 4.32 1.00 11.67
CA VAL A 210 3.69 2.22 11.16
C VAL A 210 4.39 3.46 11.73
N GLY A 211 4.71 3.49 13.02
CA GLY A 211 5.43 4.61 13.62
C GLY A 211 6.82 4.81 13.02
N GLY A 212 7.58 3.71 12.82
CA GLY A 212 8.90 3.76 12.19
C GLY A 212 8.84 4.24 10.73
N VAL A 213 7.84 3.77 9.97
CA VAL A 213 7.60 4.20 8.59
C VAL A 213 7.19 5.68 8.54
N ASP A 214 6.28 6.11 9.42
CA ASP A 214 5.80 7.49 9.44
C ASP A 214 6.93 8.47 9.77
N GLY A 215 7.73 8.16 10.80
CA GLY A 215 8.90 8.95 11.18
C GLY A 215 9.95 8.99 10.06
N SER A 216 10.29 7.84 9.48
CA SER A 216 11.27 7.77 8.37
C SER A 216 10.82 8.58 7.15
N ALA A 217 9.53 8.56 6.84
CA ALA A 217 8.97 9.33 5.74
C ALA A 217 8.92 10.83 6.05
N ASP A 218 8.65 11.22 7.30
CA ASP A 218 8.71 12.62 7.74
C ASP A 218 10.14 13.17 7.66
N ASP A 219 11.11 12.45 8.21
CA ASP A 219 12.54 12.80 8.18
C ASP A 219 13.06 12.97 6.75
N ALA A 220 12.72 12.04 5.86
CA ALA A 220 13.09 12.11 4.45
C ALA A 220 12.45 13.33 3.76
N CYS A 221 11.16 13.57 4.00
CA CYS A 221 10.45 14.71 3.42
C CYS A 221 11.03 16.05 3.92
N ALA A 222 11.31 16.17 5.21
CA ALA A 222 11.92 17.35 5.81
C ALA A 222 13.31 17.62 5.20
N SER A 223 14.15 16.58 5.11
CA SER A 223 15.51 16.67 4.56
C SER A 223 15.53 17.10 3.09
N LEU A 224 14.58 16.60 2.30
CA LEU A 224 14.47 16.88 0.86
C LEU A 224 13.57 18.07 0.52
N ARG A 225 12.97 18.72 1.54
CA ARG A 225 11.94 19.76 1.39
C ARG A 225 10.80 19.32 0.46
N PHE A 226 10.41 18.05 0.57
CA PHE A 226 9.35 17.45 -0.24
C PHE A 226 8.03 17.44 0.54
N PRO A 227 6.87 17.77 -0.07
CA PRO A 227 5.58 17.69 0.61
C PRO A 227 5.29 16.26 1.09
N ARG A 228 4.82 16.10 2.33
CA ARG A 228 4.55 14.78 2.93
C ARG A 228 3.51 14.00 2.11
N PRO A 229 3.87 12.85 1.48
CA PRO A 229 2.91 12.04 0.74
C PRO A 229 2.09 11.16 1.70
N LEU A 230 0.91 10.72 1.26
CA LEU A 230 0.20 9.64 1.95
C LEU A 230 0.94 8.32 1.71
N VAL A 231 1.33 7.65 2.80
CA VAL A 231 2.03 6.37 2.76
C VAL A 231 1.02 5.23 2.81
N ALA A 232 1.00 4.36 1.81
CA ALA A 232 0.12 3.20 1.77
C ALA A 232 0.95 1.94 2.01
N LEU A 233 0.74 1.30 3.16
CA LEU A 233 1.37 0.02 3.51
C LEU A 233 0.55 -1.13 2.94
N SER A 234 1.22 -2.03 2.23
CA SER A 234 0.64 -3.15 1.49
C SER A 234 1.14 -4.47 2.08
N ALA A 235 0.26 -5.18 2.79
CA ALA A 235 0.60 -6.39 3.53
C ALA A 235 0.45 -7.70 2.72
N GLY A 236 0.13 -7.61 1.42
CA GLY A 236 -0.40 -8.75 0.68
C GLY A 236 0.43 -9.32 -0.46
N THR A 237 1.27 -8.53 -1.13
CA THR A 237 1.79 -8.98 -2.44
C THR A 237 3.28 -8.83 -2.68
N GLY A 238 4.02 -8.08 -1.84
CA GLY A 238 5.43 -7.74 -2.08
C GLY A 238 6.41 -8.93 -2.17
N SER A 239 6.03 -10.13 -1.71
CA SER A 239 6.90 -11.32 -1.73
C SER A 239 6.43 -12.44 -2.66
N ALA A 240 5.20 -12.42 -3.19
CA ALA A 240 4.63 -13.58 -3.90
C ALA A 240 4.77 -13.52 -5.43
N ILE A 241 5.19 -12.37 -5.98
CA ILE A 241 5.29 -12.09 -7.42
C ILE A 241 6.74 -11.86 -7.89
N ALA A 242 7.71 -12.01 -6.99
CA ALA A 242 9.14 -12.11 -7.31
C ALA A 242 9.57 -13.58 -7.24
N GLY A 243 9.14 -14.37 -8.23
CA GLY A 243 9.50 -15.77 -8.41
C GLY A 243 9.49 -16.14 -9.88
#